data_AF-A0AB38BJ16-F1
#
_entry.id   AF-A0AB38BJ16-F1
#
_cell.length_a   1.000
_cell.length_b   1.000
_cell.length_c   1.000
_cell.angle_alpha   90.00
_cell.angle_beta   90.00
_cell.angle_gamma   90.00
#
_symmetry.space_group_name_H-M   'P 1'
#
loop_
_entity.id
_entity.type
_entity.pdbx_description
1 polymer ?
#
loop_
_entity_poly.entity_id
_entity_poly.type
_entity_poly.pdbx_seq_one_letter_code
_entity_poly.pdbx_strand_id
1 'polypeptide(L)'
;MKVSETILGQAHGKDVVAYTLTNPNGISLTAMTYGATITELIMPDKNGKSENVILAMDSLDDYVTHRPYYGATIGRIAGRIAKGSFDLDGKRHQLIVNEEENQLHGGPAGLDTHVWDAEIEASADEASIHFTTTDADGANGYPGTLSVTVSYTLTAENEWKIDYRATTDQPTLFNPTNHVYFNLSGDINKPILQHELQLNSAVFAELGDGNLPTGALLPAEGTPFDFRDGGKLAIAAEQSHPQTQKVAGFDHPFLLQHDTGKPDAVLSDAESGRSVKMYTDQDCVVIFMHNGAIDKYTIAGSPVIQYAGITLETQALPDAINQEGFGDIVLRPGEVYSAETIYKFEVQA
;
A
#
# COMPACT_ATOMS: atom_id res chain seq x y z
N MET A 1 13.78 -8.24 20.27
CA MET A 1 13.89 -7.33 19.10
C MET A 1 15.08 -6.39 19.23
N LYS A 2 15.56 -5.79 18.12
CA LYS A 2 16.52 -4.67 18.12
C LYS A 2 15.90 -3.47 17.41
N VAL A 3 16.20 -2.27 17.92
CA VAL A 3 15.77 -1.01 17.30
C VAL A 3 16.97 -0.08 17.16
N SER A 4 17.07 0.61 16.02
CA SER A 4 18.02 1.70 15.79
C SER A 4 17.35 2.84 15.05
N GLU A 5 17.90 4.04 15.17
CA GLU A 5 17.40 5.23 14.48
C GLU A 5 18.53 5.96 13.72
N THR A 6 18.18 6.68 12.66
CA THR A 6 19.09 7.54 11.90
C THR A 6 18.34 8.76 11.37
N ILE A 7 18.93 9.95 11.51
CA ILE A 7 18.37 11.18 10.92
C ILE A 7 18.74 11.19 9.43
N LEU A 8 17.73 11.27 8.55
CA LEU A 8 17.91 11.28 7.10
C LEU A 8 18.12 12.69 6.54
N GLY A 9 17.57 13.70 7.20
CA GLY A 9 17.59 15.08 6.72
C GLY A 9 16.41 15.88 7.27
N GLN A 10 15.96 16.88 6.53
CA GLN A 10 14.81 17.70 6.88
C GLN A 10 13.81 17.78 5.73
N ALA A 11 12.53 17.73 6.07
CA ALA A 11 11.42 18.04 5.17
C ALA A 11 10.44 18.97 5.89
N HIS A 12 9.92 19.98 5.19
CA HIS A 12 8.99 20.96 5.76
C HIS A 12 9.49 21.62 7.08
N GLY A 13 10.81 21.79 7.22
CA GLY A 13 11.43 22.38 8.41
C GLY A 13 11.45 21.48 9.65
N LYS A 14 11.15 20.19 9.51
CA LYS A 14 11.24 19.17 10.57
C LYS A 14 12.28 18.12 10.20
N ASP A 15 12.94 17.56 11.21
CA ASP A 15 13.85 16.42 11.02
C ASP A 15 13.05 15.19 10.58
N VAL A 16 13.58 14.47 9.60
CA VAL A 16 13.07 13.17 9.17
C VAL A 16 13.98 12.09 9.72
N VAL A 17 13.39 11.17 10.49
CA VAL A 17 14.09 10.09 11.17
C VAL A 17 13.65 8.77 10.57
N ALA A 18 14.60 7.88 10.28
CA ALA A 18 14.35 6.48 9.95
C ALA A 18 14.58 5.61 11.18
N TYR A 19 13.64 4.71 11.43
CA TYR A 19 13.69 3.70 12.49
C TYR A 19 13.78 2.32 11.85
N THR A 20 14.74 1.52 12.31
CA THR A 20 14.93 0.14 11.87
C THR A 20 14.59 -0.82 12.99
N LEU A 21 13.65 -1.72 12.73
CA LEU A 21 13.26 -2.83 13.60
C LEU A 21 13.87 -4.11 13.05
N THR A 22 14.59 -4.86 13.88
CA THR A 22 15.17 -6.17 13.48
C THR A 22 14.71 -7.26 14.44
N ASN A 23 14.18 -8.34 13.88
CA ASN A 23 13.74 -9.51 14.64
C ASN A 23 14.86 -10.57 14.79
N PRO A 24 14.69 -11.58 15.68
CA PRO A 24 15.71 -12.60 15.90
C PRO A 24 15.99 -13.51 14.69
N ASN A 25 15.09 -13.58 13.71
CA ASN A 25 15.22 -14.41 12.52
C ASN A 25 15.95 -13.72 11.36
N GLY A 26 16.42 -12.47 11.59
CA GLY A 26 17.17 -11.72 10.59
C GLY A 26 16.31 -10.95 9.59
N ILE A 27 15.00 -10.80 9.85
CA ILE A 27 14.16 -9.84 9.13
C ILE A 27 14.35 -8.46 9.73
N SER A 28 14.51 -7.46 8.87
CA SER A 28 14.63 -6.07 9.26
C SER A 28 13.70 -5.19 8.45
N LEU A 29 12.99 -4.27 9.12
CA LEU A 29 12.10 -3.28 8.53
C LEU A 29 12.61 -1.89 8.89
N THR A 30 12.84 -1.03 7.90
CA THR A 30 13.17 0.39 8.11
C THR A 30 12.01 1.26 7.64
N ALA A 31 11.54 2.17 8.47
CA ALA A 31 10.51 3.15 8.11
C ALA A 31 10.89 4.56 8.58
N MET A 32 10.54 5.56 7.77
CA MET A 32 10.85 6.97 8.04
C MET A 32 9.61 7.79 8.41
N THR A 33 9.82 8.86 9.17
CA THR A 33 8.74 9.76 9.61
C THR A 33 8.11 10.57 8.48
N TYR A 34 8.77 10.73 7.33
CA TYR A 34 8.15 11.32 6.14
C TYR A 34 7.18 10.31 5.51
N GLY A 35 5.88 10.64 5.53
CA GLY A 35 4.80 9.80 5.00
C GLY A 35 4.56 8.49 5.75
N ALA A 36 5.15 8.31 6.95
CA ALA A 36 5.23 7.02 7.63
C ALA A 36 5.65 5.90 6.63
N THR A 37 6.71 6.16 5.87
CA THR A 37 7.08 5.38 4.68
C THR A 37 8.00 4.24 5.05
N ILE A 38 7.67 2.99 4.66
CA ILE A 38 8.64 1.88 4.70
C ILE A 38 9.67 2.07 3.58
N THR A 39 10.95 2.08 3.92
CA THR A 39 12.05 2.33 2.97
C THR A 39 12.93 1.11 2.77
N GLU A 40 12.92 0.15 3.68
CA GLU A 40 13.61 -1.13 3.49
C GLU A 40 12.86 -2.26 4.17
N LEU A 41 12.87 -3.42 3.52
CA LEU A 41 12.44 -4.68 4.09
C LEU A 41 13.45 -5.76 3.71
N ILE A 42 14.37 -6.06 4.63
CA ILE A 42 15.44 -7.04 4.44
C ILE A 42 14.97 -8.41 4.93
N MET A 43 15.04 -9.44 4.08
CA MET A 43 14.77 -10.82 4.49
C MET A 43 15.70 -11.85 3.80
N PRO A 44 16.07 -12.94 4.49
CA PRO A 44 16.91 -13.99 3.90
C PRO A 44 16.17 -14.77 2.79
N ASP A 45 16.93 -15.30 1.84
CA ASP A 45 16.47 -16.34 0.90
C ASP A 45 16.74 -17.75 1.46
N LYS A 46 16.37 -18.79 0.71
CA LYS A 46 16.59 -20.19 1.08
C LYS A 46 18.07 -20.61 1.20
N ASN A 47 18.98 -19.79 0.68
CA ASN A 47 20.43 -19.97 0.80
C ASN A 47 21.05 -19.10 1.91
N GLY A 48 20.23 -18.34 2.65
CA GLY A 48 20.67 -17.43 3.72
C GLY A 48 21.17 -16.06 3.23
N LYS A 49 20.98 -15.72 1.95
CA LYS A 49 21.32 -14.39 1.41
C LYS A 49 20.18 -13.41 1.69
N SER A 50 20.45 -12.39 2.49
CA SER A 50 19.50 -11.31 2.77
C SER A 50 19.56 -10.22 1.71
N GLU A 51 18.40 -9.78 1.24
CA GLU A 51 18.25 -8.66 0.30
C GLU A 51 17.03 -7.81 0.67
N ASN A 52 17.01 -6.56 0.19
CA ASN A 52 15.81 -5.73 0.23
C ASN A 52 14.79 -6.25 -0.77
N VAL A 53 13.58 -6.58 -0.32
CA VAL A 53 12.53 -7.18 -1.15
C VAL A 53 11.41 -6.20 -1.51
N ILE A 54 11.64 -4.90 -1.33
CA ILE A 54 10.72 -3.85 -1.74
C ILE A 54 11.41 -2.79 -2.60
N LEU A 55 10.63 -2.09 -3.42
CA LEU A 55 11.11 -0.87 -4.08
C LEU A 55 11.10 0.28 -3.08
N ALA A 56 12.13 1.11 -3.14
CA ALA A 56 12.29 2.31 -2.33
C ALA A 56 13.18 3.31 -3.06
N MET A 57 13.01 4.61 -2.85
CA MET A 57 13.93 5.60 -3.40
C MET A 57 15.26 5.62 -2.63
N ASP A 58 16.32 6.11 -3.30
CA ASP A 58 17.68 6.13 -2.77
C ASP A 58 17.89 7.18 -1.66
N SER A 59 17.06 8.22 -1.61
CA SER A 59 17.18 9.31 -0.64
C SER A 59 15.85 9.97 -0.26
N LEU A 60 15.83 10.68 0.87
CA LEU A 60 14.70 11.52 1.27
C LEU A 60 14.36 12.58 0.21
N ASP A 61 15.37 13.22 -0.39
CA ASP A 61 15.17 14.24 -1.41
C ASP A 61 14.47 13.67 -2.64
N ASP A 62 14.76 12.42 -3.02
CA ASP A 62 14.09 11.73 -4.12
C ASP A 62 12.62 11.44 -3.79
N TYR A 63 12.32 11.01 -2.56
CA TYR A 63 10.93 10.83 -2.09
C TYR A 63 10.14 12.14 -2.17
N VAL A 64 10.71 13.24 -1.67
CA VAL A 64 10.06 14.57 -1.67
C VAL A 64 9.88 15.10 -3.10
N THR A 65 10.88 14.88 -3.97
CA THR A 65 10.90 15.46 -5.33
C THR A 65 10.04 14.68 -6.30
N HIS A 66 10.14 13.34 -6.28
CA HIS A 66 9.52 12.49 -7.27
C HIS A 66 8.17 11.92 -6.84
N ARG A 67 7.97 11.74 -5.52
CA ARG A 67 6.73 11.26 -4.90
C ARG A 67 6.12 10.04 -5.63
N PRO A 68 6.85 8.91 -5.74
CA PRO A 68 6.37 7.70 -6.42
C PRO A 68 5.42 6.85 -5.56
N TYR A 69 5.15 7.28 -4.32
CA TYR A 69 4.37 6.57 -3.30
C TYR A 69 4.99 5.28 -2.74
N TYR A 70 6.18 4.85 -3.18
CA TYR A 70 6.83 3.62 -2.70
C TYR A 70 6.85 3.52 -1.16
N GLY A 71 6.09 2.56 -0.63
CA GLY A 71 6.03 2.25 0.79
C GLY A 71 5.33 3.28 1.68
N ALA A 72 4.77 4.36 1.10
CA ALA A 72 4.17 5.44 1.86
C ALA A 72 2.80 5.05 2.44
N THR A 73 2.43 5.65 3.57
CA THR A 73 1.04 5.67 4.03
C THR A 73 0.26 6.65 3.17
N ILE A 74 -0.75 6.15 2.47
CA ILE A 74 -1.64 6.95 1.63
C ILE A 74 -2.91 7.30 2.39
N GLY A 75 -3.33 8.56 2.28
CA GLY A 75 -4.63 9.01 2.77
C GLY A 75 -4.85 10.51 2.56
N ARG A 76 -6.03 11.05 2.89
CA ARG A 76 -7.16 10.40 3.59
C ARG A 76 -7.81 9.26 2.81
N ILE A 77 -7.70 9.27 1.48
CA ILE A 77 -8.31 8.26 0.60
C ILE A 77 -7.24 7.69 -0.33
N ALA A 78 -7.06 6.38 -0.27
CA ALA A 78 -6.28 5.61 -1.22
C ALA A 78 -7.07 5.33 -2.51
N GLY A 79 -6.36 5.23 -3.63
CA GLY A 79 -6.96 5.22 -4.97
C GLY A 79 -7.53 6.57 -5.39
N ARG A 80 -8.56 6.52 -6.25
CA ARG A 80 -9.15 7.67 -6.94
C ARG A 80 -10.53 8.01 -6.39
N ILE A 81 -10.85 9.31 -6.34
CA ILE A 81 -12.21 9.84 -6.23
C ILE A 81 -12.58 10.51 -7.56
N ALA A 82 -13.65 10.03 -8.17
CA ALA A 82 -14.14 10.53 -9.45
C ALA A 82 -14.42 12.04 -9.38
N LYS A 83 -13.84 12.79 -10.32
CA LYS A 83 -13.97 14.26 -10.42
C LYS A 83 -13.48 15.03 -9.19
N GLY A 84 -12.76 14.35 -8.29
CA GLY A 84 -12.39 14.88 -6.98
C GLY A 84 -13.60 15.42 -6.21
N SER A 85 -14.77 14.79 -6.29
CA SER A 85 -15.97 15.30 -5.62
C SER A 85 -16.84 14.18 -5.09
N PHE A 86 -17.58 14.47 -4.02
CA PHE A 86 -18.52 13.53 -3.40
C PHE A 86 -19.64 14.30 -2.69
N ASP A 87 -20.75 13.62 -2.42
CA ASP A 87 -21.85 14.13 -1.60
C ASP A 87 -21.78 13.49 -0.20
N LEU A 88 -21.81 14.32 0.84
CA LEU A 88 -21.82 13.88 2.24
C LEU A 88 -22.90 14.65 3.00
N ASP A 89 -23.80 13.92 3.66
CA ASP A 89 -24.95 14.47 4.40
C ASP A 89 -25.76 15.52 3.59
N GLY A 90 -25.93 15.25 2.28
CA GLY A 90 -26.68 16.11 1.36
C GLY A 90 -25.93 17.36 0.90
N LYS A 91 -24.64 17.49 1.22
CA LYS A 91 -23.77 18.58 0.77
C LYS A 91 -22.71 18.04 -0.18
N ARG A 92 -22.52 18.73 -1.31
CA ARG A 92 -21.42 18.45 -2.23
C ARG A 92 -20.10 19.02 -1.70
N HIS A 93 -19.07 18.19 -1.67
CA HIS A 93 -17.69 18.55 -1.36
C HIS A 93 -16.83 18.46 -2.61
N GLN A 94 -15.94 19.45 -2.79
CA GLN A 94 -14.95 19.47 -3.87
C GLN A 94 -13.56 19.34 -3.27
N LEU A 95 -12.84 18.33 -3.70
CA LEU A 95 -11.47 18.03 -3.36
C LEU A 95 -10.52 18.66 -4.39
N ILE A 96 -9.26 18.82 -4.00
CA ILE A 96 -8.21 19.29 -4.90
C ILE A 96 -7.82 18.16 -5.86
N VAL A 97 -8.04 18.35 -7.16
CA VAL A 97 -7.67 17.41 -8.21
C VAL A 97 -6.15 17.44 -8.46
N ASN A 98 -5.55 16.26 -8.65
CA ASN A 98 -4.11 16.10 -8.89
C ASN A 98 -3.79 15.06 -9.97
N GLU A 99 -4.80 14.38 -10.53
CA GLU A 99 -4.63 13.44 -11.62
C GLU A 99 -5.79 13.64 -12.61
N GLU A 100 -5.52 14.34 -13.71
CA GLU A 100 -6.54 14.71 -14.70
C GLU A 100 -7.74 15.42 -14.03
N GLU A 101 -8.94 14.82 -14.11
CA GLU A 101 -10.15 15.34 -13.47
C GLU A 101 -10.35 14.80 -12.04
N ASN A 102 -9.57 13.81 -11.61
CA ASN A 102 -9.77 13.08 -10.36
C ASN A 102 -8.87 13.59 -9.23
N GLN A 103 -9.24 13.24 -8.00
CA GLN A 103 -8.27 13.24 -6.90
C GLN A 103 -7.72 11.83 -6.72
N LEU A 104 -6.39 11.71 -6.72
CA LEU A 104 -5.65 10.49 -6.45
C LEU A 104 -4.91 10.60 -5.11
N HIS A 105 -4.98 9.54 -4.30
CA HIS A 105 -4.16 9.34 -3.10
C HIS A 105 -4.22 10.52 -2.10
N GLY A 106 -5.42 11.02 -1.83
CA GLY A 106 -5.66 12.11 -0.89
C GLY A 106 -5.25 13.50 -1.39
N GLY A 107 -4.75 13.63 -2.62
CA GLY A 107 -4.44 14.91 -3.27
C GLY A 107 -2.95 15.25 -3.33
N PRO A 108 -2.62 16.51 -3.69
CA PRO A 108 -1.23 16.94 -3.90
C PRO A 108 -0.42 17.06 -2.61
N ALA A 109 -1.07 17.20 -1.46
CA ALA A 109 -0.45 17.22 -0.14
C ALA A 109 -1.11 16.17 0.76
N GLY A 110 -1.11 14.91 0.32
CA GLY A 110 -1.69 13.79 1.07
C GLY A 110 -0.87 13.42 2.30
N LEU A 111 -1.35 12.42 3.06
CA LEU A 111 -0.68 11.97 4.28
C LEU A 111 0.76 11.46 4.06
N ASP A 112 1.07 11.03 2.84
CA ASP A 112 2.40 10.60 2.41
C ASP A 112 3.43 11.74 2.37
N THR A 113 3.00 12.99 2.37
CA THR A 113 3.90 14.15 2.37
C THR A 113 4.11 14.78 3.74
N HIS A 114 3.38 14.31 4.76
CA HIS A 114 3.52 14.80 6.12
C HIS A 114 4.84 14.33 6.73
N VAL A 115 5.44 15.13 7.61
CA VAL A 115 6.43 14.63 8.57
C VAL A 115 5.70 14.32 9.87
N TRP A 116 5.56 13.02 10.13
CA TRP A 116 4.84 12.44 11.27
C TRP A 116 5.71 12.49 12.52
N ASP A 117 5.07 12.64 13.68
CA ASP A 117 5.75 12.39 14.96
C ASP A 117 5.83 10.87 15.18
N ALA A 118 6.85 10.38 15.88
CA ALA A 118 7.05 8.95 16.08
C ALA A 118 7.38 8.61 17.54
N GLU A 119 6.75 7.54 18.02
CA GLU A 119 7.05 6.90 19.30
C GLU A 119 7.41 5.43 19.06
N ILE A 120 8.34 4.89 19.84
CA ILE A 120 8.87 3.54 19.66
C ILE A 120 8.59 2.73 20.92
N GLU A 121 8.03 1.56 20.72
CA GLU A 121 7.85 0.55 21.76
C GLU A 121 8.59 -0.73 21.37
N ALA A 122 9.25 -1.38 22.33
CA ALA A 122 9.97 -2.61 22.07
C ALA A 122 9.93 -3.56 23.27
N SER A 123 9.72 -4.83 22.96
CA SER A 123 9.75 -5.94 23.90
C SER A 123 10.70 -7.04 23.41
N ALA A 124 10.68 -8.19 24.09
CA ALA A 124 11.40 -9.37 23.63
C ALA A 124 10.82 -9.88 22.30
N ASP A 125 9.49 -9.87 22.20
CA ASP A 125 8.71 -10.58 21.18
C ASP A 125 8.33 -9.69 19.98
N GLU A 126 8.21 -8.38 20.17
CA GLU A 126 7.87 -7.44 19.09
C GLU A 126 8.44 -6.03 19.33
N ALA A 127 8.52 -5.24 18.27
CA ALA A 127 8.87 -3.83 18.32
C ALA A 127 7.98 -3.06 17.36
N SER A 128 7.59 -1.86 17.74
CA SER A 128 6.59 -1.04 17.07
C SER A 128 7.08 0.39 16.90
N ILE A 129 6.74 1.00 15.77
CA ILE A 129 6.86 2.44 15.53
C ILE A 129 5.44 2.98 15.39
N HIS A 130 5.05 3.89 16.27
CA HIS A 130 3.75 4.56 16.25
C HIS A 130 3.92 5.95 15.64
N PHE A 131 3.54 6.09 14.37
CA PHE A 131 3.52 7.37 13.67
C PHE A 131 2.22 8.10 13.96
N THR A 132 2.29 9.39 14.31
CA THR A 132 1.11 10.23 14.50
C THR A 132 1.18 11.51 13.69
N THR A 133 0.04 11.93 13.14
CA THR A 133 -0.09 13.22 12.46
C THR A 133 -1.51 13.76 12.59
N THR A 134 -1.68 15.03 12.25
CA THR A 134 -2.99 15.67 12.13
C THR A 134 -3.11 16.31 10.77
N ASP A 135 -4.21 16.02 10.08
CA ASP A 135 -4.60 16.66 8.84
C ASP A 135 -5.74 17.65 9.12
N ALA A 136 -5.53 18.93 8.83
CA ALA A 136 -6.41 20.00 9.26
C ALA A 136 -7.76 20.01 8.52
N ASP A 137 -8.78 20.61 9.14
CA ASP A 137 -10.04 20.90 8.43
C ASP A 137 -9.79 21.70 7.14
N GLY A 138 -10.38 21.25 6.04
CA GLY A 138 -10.24 21.82 4.71
C GLY A 138 -8.98 21.38 3.95
N ALA A 139 -8.09 20.59 4.55
CA ALA A 139 -6.90 20.07 3.86
C ALA A 139 -7.31 19.23 2.64
N ASN A 140 -6.73 19.55 1.47
CA ASN A 140 -7.11 19.02 0.16
C ASN A 140 -8.63 19.01 -0.16
N GLY A 141 -9.41 19.85 0.53
CA GLY A 141 -10.87 19.96 0.39
C GLY A 141 -11.69 19.03 1.31
N TYR A 142 -11.05 18.21 2.14
CA TYR A 142 -11.75 17.34 3.08
C TYR A 142 -12.30 18.13 4.27
N PRO A 143 -13.57 17.91 4.67
CA PRO A 143 -14.11 18.48 5.91
C PRO A 143 -13.50 17.81 7.14
N GLY A 144 -13.40 18.55 8.23
CA GLY A 144 -13.00 18.05 9.54
C GLY A 144 -11.50 17.90 9.72
N THR A 145 -11.02 18.22 10.92
CA THR A 145 -9.68 17.85 11.36
C THR A 145 -9.65 16.34 11.58
N LEU A 146 -8.63 15.67 11.05
CA LEU A 146 -8.40 14.24 11.20
C LEU A 146 -7.10 14.02 11.99
N SER A 147 -7.19 13.31 13.11
CA SER A 147 -6.01 12.82 13.83
C SER A 147 -5.79 11.36 13.45
N VAL A 148 -4.58 11.02 13.01
CA VAL A 148 -4.24 9.69 12.49
C VAL A 148 -3.05 9.13 13.25
N THR A 149 -3.13 7.85 13.57
CA THR A 149 -2.02 7.02 14.03
C THR A 149 -1.85 5.85 13.07
N VAL A 150 -0.62 5.60 12.64
CA VAL A 150 -0.24 4.37 11.93
C VAL A 150 0.84 3.68 12.73
N SER A 151 0.63 2.41 13.07
CA SER A 151 1.62 1.62 13.81
C SER A 151 2.22 0.55 12.92
N TYR A 152 3.54 0.51 12.82
CA TYR A 152 4.25 -0.60 12.19
C TYR A 152 4.89 -1.46 13.26
N THR A 153 4.44 -2.69 13.38
CA THR A 153 4.95 -3.67 14.36
C THR A 153 5.64 -4.80 13.64
N LEU A 154 6.91 -5.07 14.00
CA LEU A 154 7.62 -6.28 13.58
C LEU A 154 7.68 -7.27 14.74
N THR A 155 7.23 -8.50 14.51
CA THR A 155 7.24 -9.57 15.53
C THR A 155 8.40 -10.55 15.36
N ALA A 156 8.67 -11.32 16.41
CA ALA A 156 9.61 -12.44 16.41
C ALA A 156 9.17 -13.57 15.48
N GLU A 157 7.89 -13.65 15.13
CA GLU A 157 7.26 -14.63 14.25
C GLU A 157 7.26 -14.20 12.77
N ASN A 158 8.09 -13.21 12.41
CA ASN A 158 8.22 -12.69 11.04
C ASN A 158 6.96 -12.00 10.50
N GLU A 159 6.20 -11.32 11.36
CA GLU A 159 5.01 -10.56 10.95
C GLU A 159 5.32 -9.08 10.99
N TRP A 160 5.10 -8.40 9.86
CA TRP A 160 4.93 -6.95 9.82
C TRP A 160 3.43 -6.65 9.85
N LYS A 161 2.99 -6.03 10.95
CA LYS A 161 1.62 -5.58 11.14
C LYS A 161 1.54 -4.07 10.91
N ILE A 162 0.46 -3.66 10.26
CA ILE A 162 0.12 -2.27 10.00
C ILE A 162 -1.26 -2.00 10.60
N ASP A 163 -1.29 -1.16 11.63
CA ASP A 163 -2.52 -0.75 12.29
C ASP A 163 -2.82 0.72 12.01
N TYR A 164 -3.99 1.01 11.46
CA TYR A 164 -4.48 2.36 11.26
C TYR A 164 -5.51 2.70 12.32
N ARG A 165 -5.38 3.88 12.93
CA ARG A 165 -6.39 4.42 13.84
C ARG A 165 -6.61 5.89 13.57
N ALA A 166 -7.86 6.33 13.45
CA ALA A 166 -8.17 7.73 13.23
C ALA A 166 -9.46 8.20 13.90
N THR A 167 -9.50 9.50 14.20
CA THR A 167 -10.69 10.20 14.73
C THR A 167 -10.83 11.55 14.05
N THR A 168 -12.05 12.10 14.03
CA THR A 168 -12.33 13.39 13.42
C THR A 168 -13.28 14.26 14.24
N ASP A 169 -13.25 15.58 14.02
CA ASP A 169 -14.15 16.56 14.63
C ASP A 169 -15.40 16.88 13.78
N GLN A 170 -15.44 16.45 12.51
CA GLN A 170 -16.60 16.57 11.60
C GLN A 170 -16.72 15.32 10.73
N PRO A 171 -17.92 14.97 10.21
CA PRO A 171 -18.04 13.90 9.23
C PRO A 171 -17.08 14.11 8.05
N THR A 172 -16.30 13.09 7.72
CA THR A 172 -15.29 13.12 6.66
C THR A 172 -15.15 11.76 5.99
N LEU A 173 -14.29 11.64 4.98
CA LEU A 173 -13.93 10.34 4.39
C LEU A 173 -12.56 9.89 4.91
N PHE A 174 -12.40 8.59 5.17
CA PHE A 174 -11.11 7.99 5.50
C PHE A 174 -11.04 6.53 5.04
N ASN A 175 -10.06 6.22 4.19
CA ASN A 175 -9.78 4.89 3.62
C ASN A 175 -8.28 4.82 3.24
N PRO A 176 -7.37 4.70 4.23
CA PRO A 176 -5.93 4.69 3.99
C PRO A 176 -5.43 3.33 3.48
N THR A 177 -4.20 3.30 2.97
CA THR A 177 -3.47 2.05 2.70
C THR A 177 -1.95 2.28 2.83
N ASN A 178 -1.15 1.22 2.77
CA ASN A 178 0.29 1.32 2.59
C ASN A 178 0.64 0.91 1.16
N HIS A 179 1.42 1.73 0.47
CA HIS A 179 1.72 1.56 -0.95
C HIS A 179 3.07 0.87 -1.19
N VAL A 180 3.39 -0.16 -0.41
CA VAL A 180 4.59 -1.00 -0.57
C VAL A 180 4.56 -1.76 -1.90
N TYR A 181 5.70 -1.81 -2.58
CA TYR A 181 5.89 -2.60 -3.79
C TYR A 181 6.86 -3.73 -3.51
N PHE A 182 6.38 -4.97 -3.53
CA PHE A 182 7.21 -6.15 -3.33
C PHE A 182 7.92 -6.58 -4.61
N ASN A 183 9.19 -6.94 -4.47
CA ASN A 183 9.94 -7.76 -5.41
C ASN A 183 10.76 -8.79 -4.62
N LEU A 184 10.15 -9.95 -4.38
CA LEU A 184 10.73 -11.01 -3.56
C LEU A 184 12.04 -11.61 -4.12
N SER A 185 12.41 -11.35 -5.37
CA SER A 185 13.71 -11.79 -5.89
C SER A 185 14.87 -11.09 -5.17
N GLY A 186 14.64 -9.88 -4.63
CA GLY A 186 15.68 -9.01 -4.08
C GLY A 186 16.53 -8.32 -5.14
N ASP A 187 16.17 -8.45 -6.42
CA ASP A 187 16.80 -7.76 -7.55
C ASP A 187 15.76 -6.93 -8.29
N ILE A 188 15.74 -5.64 -8.01
CA ILE A 188 14.79 -4.68 -8.60
C ILE A 188 14.92 -4.55 -10.12
N ASN A 189 16.02 -5.04 -10.71
CA ASN A 189 16.23 -5.06 -12.15
C ASN A 189 15.67 -6.33 -12.81
N LYS A 190 15.09 -7.23 -12.02
CA LYS A 190 14.32 -8.38 -12.51
C LYS A 190 12.83 -8.10 -12.40
N PRO A 191 12.07 -8.30 -13.48
CA PRO A 191 10.62 -8.13 -13.42
C PRO A 191 9.98 -9.27 -12.61
N ILE A 192 8.89 -8.98 -11.91
CA ILE A 192 8.18 -9.91 -11.03
C ILE A 192 7.31 -10.96 -11.76
N LEU A 193 7.45 -11.10 -13.09
CA LEU A 193 6.55 -11.93 -13.90
C LEU A 193 6.59 -13.42 -13.55
N GLN A 194 7.67 -13.88 -12.90
CA GLN A 194 7.80 -15.27 -12.45
C GLN A 194 7.33 -15.50 -11.01
N HIS A 195 6.98 -14.43 -10.28
CA HIS A 195 6.35 -14.56 -8.97
C HIS A 195 4.99 -15.24 -9.13
N GLU A 196 4.65 -16.06 -8.13
CA GLU A 196 3.37 -16.74 -8.03
C GLU A 196 2.51 -16.01 -7.00
N LEU A 197 1.28 -15.67 -7.41
CA LEU A 197 0.24 -15.09 -6.57
C LEU A 197 -0.87 -16.10 -6.39
N GLN A 198 -1.27 -16.33 -5.15
CA GLN A 198 -2.56 -16.89 -4.79
C GLN A 198 -3.39 -15.81 -4.10
N LEU A 199 -4.66 -15.65 -4.47
CA LEU A 199 -5.54 -14.61 -3.94
C LEU A 199 -6.92 -15.18 -3.66
N ASN A 200 -7.41 -14.97 -2.44
CA ASN A 200 -8.75 -15.38 -2.04
C ASN A 200 -9.80 -14.36 -2.51
N SER A 201 -9.97 -14.28 -3.83
CA SER A 201 -10.94 -13.41 -4.47
C SER A 201 -11.51 -14.09 -5.70
N ALA A 202 -12.84 -14.06 -5.83
CA ALA A 202 -13.55 -14.56 -7.00
C ALA A 202 -14.04 -13.44 -7.93
N VAL A 203 -13.86 -12.17 -7.54
CA VAL A 203 -14.37 -11.02 -8.29
C VAL A 203 -13.42 -9.81 -8.21
N PHE A 204 -13.34 -9.05 -9.30
CA PHE A 204 -12.55 -7.82 -9.37
C PHE A 204 -13.42 -6.67 -9.90
N ALA A 205 -13.06 -5.44 -9.57
CA ALA A 205 -13.75 -4.25 -10.06
C ALA A 205 -13.31 -3.92 -11.49
N GLU A 206 -14.28 -3.70 -12.38
CA GLU A 206 -14.02 -3.26 -13.74
C GLU A 206 -13.55 -1.80 -13.76
N LEU A 207 -12.48 -1.50 -14.49
CA LEU A 207 -12.03 -0.13 -14.70
C LEU A 207 -12.61 0.47 -15.98
N GLY A 208 -13.10 1.70 -15.84
CA GLY A 208 -13.56 2.61 -16.88
C GLY A 208 -12.48 3.60 -17.32
N ASP A 209 -12.90 4.77 -17.79
CA ASP A 209 -11.99 5.85 -18.19
C ASP A 209 -11.29 6.45 -16.95
N GLY A 210 -10.04 6.89 -17.12
CA GLY A 210 -9.23 7.43 -16.02
C GLY A 210 -8.92 6.41 -14.92
N ASN A 211 -8.94 5.11 -15.23
CA ASN A 211 -8.73 4.00 -14.30
C ASN A 211 -9.61 4.06 -13.04
N LEU A 212 -10.85 4.54 -13.18
CA LEU A 212 -11.87 4.52 -12.14
C LEU A 212 -12.73 3.26 -12.24
N PRO A 213 -13.21 2.69 -11.12
CA PRO A 213 -14.21 1.64 -11.16
C PRO A 213 -15.49 2.09 -11.88
N THR A 214 -16.07 1.21 -12.70
CA THR A 214 -17.37 1.46 -13.35
C THR A 214 -18.57 1.23 -12.44
N GLY A 215 -18.34 0.67 -11.24
CA GLY A 215 -19.35 0.11 -10.35
C GLY A 215 -19.63 -1.38 -10.61
N ALA A 216 -19.15 -1.95 -11.72
CA ALA A 216 -19.31 -3.37 -12.02
C ALA A 216 -18.25 -4.22 -11.32
N LEU A 217 -18.69 -5.29 -10.66
CA LEU A 217 -17.83 -6.36 -10.15
C LEU A 217 -17.94 -7.56 -11.10
N LEU A 218 -16.81 -7.97 -11.67
CA LEU A 218 -16.73 -9.04 -12.67
C LEU A 218 -16.21 -10.34 -12.04
N PRO A 219 -16.71 -11.51 -12.47
CA PRO A 219 -16.15 -12.79 -12.03
C PRO A 219 -14.73 -12.97 -12.56
N ALA A 220 -13.84 -13.46 -11.69
CA ALA A 220 -12.47 -13.79 -12.06
C ALA A 220 -12.37 -15.10 -12.85
N GLU A 221 -13.30 -16.05 -12.63
CA GLU A 221 -13.25 -17.40 -13.20
C GLU A 221 -13.06 -17.42 -14.72
N GLY A 222 -12.04 -18.15 -15.17
CA GLY A 222 -11.73 -18.29 -16.59
C GLY A 222 -11.10 -17.05 -17.23
N THR A 223 -10.66 -16.07 -16.43
CA THR A 223 -9.97 -14.87 -16.88
C THR A 223 -8.53 -14.82 -16.32
N PRO A 224 -7.66 -13.92 -16.81
CA PRO A 224 -6.34 -13.66 -16.22
C PRO A 224 -6.35 -13.23 -14.74
N PHE A 225 -7.50 -12.87 -14.19
CA PHE A 225 -7.67 -12.40 -12.82
C PHE A 225 -7.93 -13.53 -11.82
N ASP A 226 -8.02 -14.79 -12.28
CA ASP A 226 -8.26 -15.94 -11.40
C ASP A 226 -6.98 -16.46 -10.74
N PHE A 227 -6.74 -16.04 -9.50
CA PHE A 227 -5.60 -16.49 -8.69
C PHE A 227 -6.04 -17.37 -7.51
N ARG A 228 -7.27 -17.88 -7.48
CA ARG A 228 -7.79 -18.67 -6.35
C ARG A 228 -6.98 -19.94 -6.11
N ASP A 229 -6.55 -20.58 -7.20
CA ASP A 229 -5.70 -21.78 -7.18
C ASP A 229 -4.20 -21.47 -7.38
N GLY A 230 -3.83 -20.19 -7.33
CA GLY A 230 -2.47 -19.72 -7.58
C GLY A 230 -2.14 -19.57 -9.08
N GLY A 231 -1.21 -18.66 -9.41
CA GLY A 231 -0.77 -18.45 -10.78
C GLY A 231 0.38 -17.46 -10.89
N LYS A 232 1.13 -17.53 -11.99
CA LYS A 232 2.22 -16.59 -12.27
C LYS A 232 1.68 -15.23 -12.69
N LEU A 233 2.34 -14.17 -12.23
CA LEU A 233 2.00 -12.80 -12.63
C LEU A 233 2.24 -12.51 -14.12
N ALA A 234 3.03 -13.34 -14.82
CA ALA A 234 3.22 -13.28 -16.27
C ALA A 234 1.90 -13.21 -17.07
N ILE A 235 0.81 -13.80 -16.57
CA ILE A 235 -0.49 -13.81 -17.24
C ILE A 235 -1.03 -12.38 -17.48
N ALA A 236 -0.70 -11.42 -16.60
CA ALA A 236 -1.09 -10.02 -16.75
C ALA A 236 -0.44 -9.38 -17.99
N ALA A 237 0.82 -9.73 -18.24
CA ALA A 237 1.61 -9.18 -19.34
C ALA A 237 1.21 -9.77 -20.71
N GLU A 238 0.51 -10.92 -20.74
CA GLU A 238 -0.05 -11.49 -21.97
C GLU A 238 -1.18 -10.62 -22.55
N GLN A 239 -1.82 -9.78 -21.72
CA GLN A 239 -2.86 -8.84 -22.12
C GLN A 239 -4.00 -9.51 -22.92
N SER A 240 -4.40 -10.71 -22.49
CA SER A 240 -5.43 -11.52 -23.15
C SER A 240 -6.87 -11.08 -22.80
N HIS A 241 -7.03 -10.15 -21.85
CA HIS A 241 -8.31 -9.58 -21.43
C HIS A 241 -8.36 -8.05 -21.63
N PRO A 242 -9.51 -7.45 -22.01
CA PRO A 242 -9.62 -6.00 -22.22
C PRO A 242 -9.13 -5.15 -21.04
N GLN A 243 -9.36 -5.60 -19.80
CA GLN A 243 -8.92 -4.91 -18.58
C GLN A 243 -7.39 -4.94 -18.41
N THR A 244 -6.73 -6.06 -18.73
CA THR A 244 -5.24 -6.13 -18.73
C THR A 244 -4.61 -5.31 -19.87
N GLN A 245 -5.29 -5.20 -21.02
CA GLN A 245 -4.84 -4.35 -22.14
C GLN A 245 -4.92 -2.87 -21.78
N LYS A 246 -5.98 -2.46 -21.08
CA LYS A 246 -6.22 -1.06 -20.69
C LYS A 246 -5.06 -0.49 -19.87
N VAL A 247 -4.54 -1.26 -18.92
CA VAL A 247 -3.51 -0.80 -17.98
C VAL A 247 -2.14 -1.41 -18.22
N ALA A 248 -1.98 -2.22 -19.28
CA ALA A 248 -0.77 -2.98 -19.61
C ALA A 248 -0.26 -3.86 -18.45
N GLY A 249 -1.17 -4.55 -17.74
CA GLY A 249 -0.86 -5.36 -16.57
C GLY A 249 -2.05 -5.44 -15.61
N PHE A 250 -1.79 -5.33 -14.31
CA PHE A 250 -2.82 -5.13 -13.28
C PHE A 250 -2.68 -3.75 -12.62
N ASP A 251 -3.83 -3.14 -12.34
CA ASP A 251 -4.04 -1.90 -11.57
C ASP A 251 -5.44 -1.96 -10.96
N HIS A 252 -5.85 -3.15 -10.49
CA HIS A 252 -7.26 -3.49 -10.27
C HIS A 252 -7.57 -3.76 -8.79
N PRO A 253 -8.75 -3.33 -8.31
CA PRO A 253 -9.31 -3.76 -7.03
C PRO A 253 -9.87 -5.19 -7.12
N PHE A 254 -9.52 -6.04 -6.17
CA PHE A 254 -10.04 -7.38 -5.99
C PHE A 254 -10.83 -7.45 -4.68
N LEU A 255 -12.08 -7.91 -4.73
CA LEU A 255 -12.90 -8.05 -3.53
C LEU A 255 -12.49 -9.33 -2.80
N LEU A 256 -12.00 -9.20 -1.58
CA LEU A 256 -11.51 -10.30 -0.78
C LEU A 256 -12.66 -11.14 -0.22
N GLN A 257 -12.37 -12.42 -0.02
CA GLN A 257 -13.21 -13.34 0.74
C GLN A 257 -12.38 -13.80 1.94
N HIS A 258 -12.78 -13.42 3.15
CA HIS A 258 -11.99 -13.77 4.33
C HIS A 258 -12.31 -15.18 4.81
N ASP A 259 -11.27 -16.03 4.82
CA ASP A 259 -11.32 -17.37 5.40
C ASP A 259 -10.60 -17.36 6.75
N THR A 260 -11.31 -17.66 7.84
CA THR A 260 -10.72 -17.67 9.18
C THR A 260 -9.46 -18.54 9.25
N GLY A 261 -8.34 -17.94 9.65
CA GLY A 261 -7.07 -18.64 9.82
C GLY A 261 -6.32 -18.97 8.53
N LYS A 262 -6.76 -18.44 7.38
CA LYS A 262 -6.03 -18.51 6.11
C LYS A 262 -5.63 -17.11 5.63
N PRO A 263 -4.54 -16.99 4.87
CA PRO A 263 -4.18 -15.72 4.26
C PRO A 263 -5.16 -15.34 3.14
N ASP A 264 -5.40 -14.04 3.01
CA ASP A 264 -6.18 -13.45 1.92
C ASP A 264 -5.38 -13.45 0.61
N ALA A 265 -4.05 -13.33 0.69
CA ALA A 265 -3.15 -13.49 -0.45
C ALA A 265 -1.82 -14.15 -0.05
N VAL A 266 -1.20 -14.85 -0.99
CA VAL A 266 0.16 -15.39 -0.87
C VAL A 266 0.93 -15.00 -2.13
N LEU A 267 2.00 -14.22 -1.97
CA LEU A 267 2.95 -13.92 -3.03
C LEU A 267 4.26 -14.67 -2.76
N SER A 268 4.81 -15.34 -3.77
CA SER A 268 6.05 -16.11 -3.63
C SER A 268 6.96 -16.00 -4.84
N ASP A 269 8.26 -16.16 -4.59
CA ASP A 269 9.28 -16.31 -5.63
C ASP A 269 10.03 -17.64 -5.42
N ALA A 270 9.89 -18.57 -6.37
CA ALA A 270 10.48 -19.89 -6.27
C ALA A 270 12.03 -19.89 -6.34
N GLU A 271 12.63 -18.89 -7.01
CA GLU A 271 14.08 -18.80 -7.16
C GLU A 271 14.74 -18.51 -5.81
N SER A 272 14.27 -17.47 -5.10
CA SER A 272 14.74 -17.14 -3.76
C SER A 272 14.14 -18.04 -2.66
N GLY A 273 12.97 -18.62 -2.88
CA GLY A 273 12.20 -19.32 -1.85
C GLY A 273 11.49 -18.38 -0.87
N ARG A 274 11.51 -17.07 -1.11
CA ARG A 274 10.80 -16.09 -0.26
C ARG A 274 9.31 -16.08 -0.56
N SER A 275 8.51 -15.90 0.47
CA SER A 275 7.06 -15.70 0.34
C SER A 275 6.54 -14.72 1.39
N VAL A 276 5.48 -14.01 1.03
CA VAL A 276 4.71 -13.16 1.92
C VAL A 276 3.25 -13.58 1.89
N LYS A 277 2.68 -13.78 3.08
CA LYS A 277 1.26 -14.05 3.30
C LYS A 277 0.61 -12.80 3.82
N MET A 278 -0.44 -12.33 3.16
CA MET A 278 -1.22 -11.16 3.56
C MET A 278 -2.49 -11.59 4.28
N TYR A 279 -2.79 -10.93 5.39
CA TYR A 279 -4.06 -11.02 6.12
C TYR A 279 -4.57 -9.59 6.35
N THR A 280 -5.86 -9.36 6.27
CA THR A 280 -6.43 -8.03 6.54
C THR A 280 -7.88 -8.11 6.99
N ASP A 281 -8.35 -7.05 7.66
CA ASP A 281 -9.77 -6.83 7.94
C ASP A 281 -10.47 -5.98 6.86
N GLN A 282 -9.76 -5.60 5.79
CA GLN A 282 -10.28 -4.80 4.69
C GLN A 282 -10.96 -5.65 3.61
N ASP A 283 -12.05 -5.12 3.05
CA ASP A 283 -12.86 -5.83 2.04
C ASP A 283 -12.15 -6.04 0.69
N CYS A 284 -11.13 -5.25 0.37
CA CYS A 284 -10.50 -5.24 -0.95
C CYS A 284 -8.97 -5.14 -0.85
N VAL A 285 -8.30 -5.72 -1.86
CA VAL A 285 -6.90 -5.43 -2.17
C VAL A 285 -6.78 -4.86 -3.58
N VAL A 286 -6.12 -3.71 -3.73
CA VAL A 286 -5.73 -3.18 -5.03
C VAL A 286 -4.35 -3.72 -5.39
N ILE A 287 -4.26 -4.32 -6.57
CA ILE A 287 -3.01 -4.88 -7.10
C ILE A 287 -2.56 -4.03 -8.29
N PHE A 288 -1.39 -3.42 -8.14
CA PHE A 288 -0.68 -2.73 -9.20
C PHE A 288 0.72 -3.32 -9.41
N MET A 289 1.13 -3.55 -10.66
CA MET A 289 2.39 -4.22 -10.99
C MET A 289 3.43 -3.30 -11.65
N HIS A 290 3.44 -1.99 -11.39
CA HIS A 290 4.39 -1.07 -12.03
C HIS A 290 4.40 -1.23 -13.57
N ASN A 291 3.24 -1.03 -14.20
CA ASN A 291 2.94 -1.45 -15.58
C ASN A 291 3.70 -0.72 -16.71
N GLY A 292 4.55 0.26 -16.39
CA GLY A 292 5.41 0.96 -17.34
C GLY A 292 6.82 1.12 -16.82
N ALA A 293 7.81 1.30 -17.70
CA ALA A 293 9.15 1.71 -17.29
C ALA A 293 9.17 3.21 -16.95
N ILE A 294 10.01 3.61 -16.00
CA ILE A 294 10.20 5.00 -15.59
C ILE A 294 11.68 5.36 -15.70
N ASP A 295 11.97 6.42 -16.45
CA ASP A 295 13.32 6.99 -16.62
C ASP A 295 13.47 8.39 -15.98
N LYS A 296 12.43 8.89 -15.30
CA LYS A 296 12.42 10.19 -14.61
C LYS A 296 13.34 10.22 -13.38
N TYR A 297 13.59 9.06 -12.77
CA TYR A 297 14.43 8.86 -11.59
C TYR A 297 15.00 7.44 -11.59
N THR A 298 15.91 7.16 -10.66
CA THR A 298 16.54 5.84 -10.48
C THR A 298 16.24 5.26 -9.10
N ILE A 299 16.31 3.94 -9.00
CA ILE A 299 16.39 3.20 -7.74
C ILE A 299 17.65 2.34 -7.77
N ALA A 300 18.43 2.38 -6.70
CA ALA A 300 19.75 1.77 -6.60
C ALA A 300 20.65 2.06 -7.82
N GLY A 301 20.58 3.30 -8.32
CA GLY A 301 21.34 3.76 -9.49
C GLY A 301 20.88 3.20 -10.85
N SER A 302 19.73 2.52 -10.93
CA SER A 302 19.17 1.98 -12.18
C SER A 302 17.79 2.58 -12.48
N PRO A 303 17.42 2.80 -13.77
CA PRO A 303 16.05 3.16 -14.14
C PRO A 303 15.05 2.09 -13.69
N VAL A 304 13.81 2.50 -13.39
CA VAL A 304 12.80 1.54 -12.95
C VAL A 304 12.22 0.82 -14.16
N ILE A 305 12.30 -0.50 -14.15
CA ILE A 305 11.81 -1.34 -15.24
C ILE A 305 10.29 -1.52 -15.19
N GLN A 306 9.69 -1.90 -16.31
CA GLN A 306 8.32 -2.39 -16.33
C GLN A 306 8.21 -3.67 -15.49
N TYR A 307 7.17 -3.78 -14.68
CA TYR A 307 6.95 -4.92 -13.77
C TYR A 307 8.02 -5.04 -12.68
N ALA A 308 8.56 -3.92 -12.20
CA ALA A 308 9.59 -3.92 -11.17
C ALA A 308 9.09 -4.42 -9.80
N GLY A 309 7.81 -4.23 -9.47
CA GLY A 309 7.24 -4.63 -8.19
C GLY A 309 5.71 -4.67 -8.21
N ILE A 310 5.12 -5.34 -7.21
CA ILE A 310 3.67 -5.52 -7.03
C ILE A 310 3.20 -4.93 -5.71
N THR A 311 2.10 -4.20 -5.74
CA THR A 311 1.41 -3.73 -4.54
C THR A 311 0.30 -4.68 -4.11
N LEU A 312 0.03 -4.68 -2.81
CA LEU A 312 -1.09 -5.37 -2.17
C LEU A 312 -1.81 -4.36 -1.27
N GLU A 313 -2.39 -3.34 -1.87
CA GLU A 313 -3.01 -2.21 -1.15
C GLU A 313 -4.37 -2.62 -0.57
N THR A 314 -4.38 -3.03 0.69
CA THR A 314 -5.60 -3.40 1.43
C THR A 314 -6.38 -2.16 1.83
N GLN A 315 -7.67 -2.10 1.50
CA GLN A 315 -8.54 -0.93 1.70
C GLN A 315 -10.01 -1.29 1.38
N ALA A 316 -10.94 -0.36 1.56
CA ALA A 316 -12.23 -0.40 0.86
C ALA A 316 -12.06 -0.13 -0.64
N LEU A 317 -13.04 -0.54 -1.44
CA LEU A 317 -13.03 -0.35 -2.90
C LEU A 317 -12.84 1.14 -3.28
N PRO A 318 -12.02 1.45 -4.30
CA PRO A 318 -11.84 2.83 -4.74
C PRO A 318 -13.15 3.49 -5.17
N ASP A 319 -13.24 4.80 -4.97
CA ASP A 319 -14.43 5.61 -5.28
C ASP A 319 -15.72 5.18 -4.56
N ALA A 320 -15.65 4.41 -3.45
CA ALA A 320 -16.81 3.86 -2.76
C ALA A 320 -17.91 4.88 -2.40
N ILE A 321 -17.53 6.11 -2.05
CA ILE A 321 -18.50 7.18 -1.74
C ILE A 321 -19.42 7.53 -2.91
N ASN A 322 -18.98 7.28 -4.14
CA ASN A 322 -19.72 7.57 -5.38
C ASN A 322 -20.31 6.30 -6.03
N GLN A 323 -20.07 5.12 -5.45
CA GLN A 323 -20.43 3.82 -6.03
C GLN A 323 -21.31 3.03 -5.07
N GLU A 324 -22.57 2.80 -5.45
CA GLU A 324 -23.49 2.03 -4.62
C GLU A 324 -22.97 0.59 -4.43
N GLY A 325 -22.91 0.13 -3.17
CA GLY A 325 -22.50 -1.23 -2.83
C GLY A 325 -20.99 -1.44 -2.68
N PHE A 326 -20.16 -0.40 -2.78
CA PHE A 326 -18.71 -0.50 -2.65
C PHE A 326 -18.19 -0.39 -1.20
N GLY A 327 -19.10 -0.25 -0.24
CA GLY A 327 -18.78 -0.09 1.18
C GLY A 327 -18.97 1.35 1.66
N ASP A 328 -18.77 1.56 2.97
CA ASP A 328 -18.84 2.86 3.61
C ASP A 328 -17.44 3.29 4.08
N ILE A 329 -17.04 4.48 3.66
CA ILE A 329 -15.73 5.09 3.98
C ILE A 329 -15.90 6.41 4.75
N VAL A 330 -17.11 6.69 5.24
CA VAL A 330 -17.41 7.88 6.04
C VAL A 330 -16.99 7.63 7.50
N LEU A 331 -16.17 8.53 8.03
CA LEU A 331 -15.82 8.58 9.46
C LEU A 331 -16.55 9.74 10.13
N ARG A 332 -17.27 9.48 11.23
CA ARG A 332 -18.05 10.50 11.96
C ARG A 332 -17.45 10.85 13.33
N PRO A 333 -17.77 12.05 13.87
CA PRO A 333 -17.34 12.42 15.21
C PRO A 333 -17.85 11.45 16.28
N GLY A 334 -16.95 11.06 17.19
CA GLY A 334 -17.24 10.07 18.24
C GLY A 334 -16.96 8.62 17.83
N GLU A 335 -16.71 8.36 16.55
CA GLU A 335 -16.23 7.06 16.06
C GLU A 335 -14.71 7.02 16.05
N VAL A 336 -14.18 5.80 16.05
CA VAL A 336 -12.75 5.53 15.87
C VAL A 336 -12.63 4.61 14.66
N TYR A 337 -11.97 5.10 13.61
CA TYR A 337 -11.57 4.23 12.50
C TYR A 337 -10.50 3.24 12.99
N SER A 338 -10.60 2.00 12.54
CA SER A 338 -9.60 0.95 12.75
C SER A 338 -9.47 0.12 11.49
N ALA A 339 -8.24 -0.23 11.11
CA ALA A 339 -7.95 -1.21 10.06
C ALA A 339 -6.62 -1.89 10.35
N GLU A 340 -6.51 -3.18 10.04
CA GLU A 340 -5.30 -3.98 10.24
C GLU A 340 -4.91 -4.72 8.95
N THR A 341 -3.63 -4.69 8.64
CA THR A 341 -3.01 -5.54 7.60
C THR A 341 -1.75 -6.17 8.13
N ILE A 342 -1.61 -7.48 7.92
CA ILE A 342 -0.46 -8.27 8.36
C ILE A 342 0.21 -8.90 7.15
N TYR A 343 1.51 -8.64 7.00
CA TYR A 343 2.40 -9.34 6.08
C TYR A 343 3.28 -10.31 6.88
N LYS A 344 3.04 -11.61 6.71
CA LYS A 344 3.85 -12.66 7.32
C LYS A 344 4.86 -13.21 6.33
N PHE A 345 6.14 -13.14 6.68
CA PHE A 345 7.24 -13.54 5.83
C PHE A 345 7.71 -14.96 6.13
N GLU A 346 7.87 -15.76 5.08
CA GLU A 346 8.34 -17.13 5.16
C GLU A 346 9.42 -17.39 4.12
N VAL A 347 10.35 -18.27 4.47
CA VAL A 347 11.37 -18.80 3.55
C VAL A 347 11.11 -20.29 3.40
N GLN A 348 10.82 -20.70 2.16
CA GLN A 348 10.62 -22.08 1.76
C GLN A 348 11.94 -22.66 1.26
N ALA A 349 12.20 -23.93 1.58
CA ALA A 349 13.44 -24.64 1.25
C ALA A 349 13.60 -24.96 -0.24
#